data_AF-A0A161YM80-F1
#
_entry.id   AF-A0A161YM80-F1
#
_cell.length_a   1.000
_cell.length_b   1.000
_cell.length_c   1.000
_cell.angle_alpha   90.00
_cell.angle_beta   90.00
_cell.angle_gamma   90.00
#
_symmetry.space_group_name_H-M   'P 1'
#
loop_
_entity.id
_entity.type
_entity.pdbx_description
1 polymer ?
#
loop_
_entity_poly.entity_id
_entity_poly.type
_entity_poly.pdbx_seq_one_letter_code
_entity_poly.pdbx_strand_id
1 'polypeptide(L)'
;MPITFYNKPKETIIPTKVQDEKALVESKDLSYNRITVRDGGIPSDDMGDYFVESVKSQPKNSWLHFHCKHGIGRTNTFMIMYDMIKNYREIGDDDIIKRQVALADFDESTAKSFYNNERISFLKKIYQY
;
A
#
# COMPACT_ATOMS: atom_id res chain seq x y z
N MET A 1 10.68 -0.43 31.46
CA MET A 1 11.97 -1.08 31.11
C MET A 1 12.55 -0.37 29.89
N PRO A 2 13.86 -0.07 29.85
CA PRO A 2 14.48 0.55 28.68
C PRO A 2 14.43 -0.38 27.45
N ILE A 3 14.19 0.19 26.27
CA ILE A 3 14.26 -0.49 24.97
C ILE A 3 15.41 0.10 24.17
N THR A 4 16.24 -0.78 23.62
CA THR A 4 17.34 -0.42 22.71
C THR A 4 16.91 -0.70 21.28
N PHE A 5 17.16 0.24 20.37
CA PHE A 5 16.79 0.07 18.96
C PHE A 5 17.72 -0.91 18.26
N TYR A 6 17.16 -1.88 17.53
CA TYR A 6 17.93 -2.87 16.75
C TYR A 6 18.92 -2.20 15.78
N ASN A 7 18.48 -1.19 15.03
CA ASN A 7 19.33 -0.48 14.06
C ASN A 7 20.26 0.57 14.70
N LYS A 8 20.07 0.87 15.99
CA LYS A 8 20.82 1.91 16.71
C LYS A 8 21.09 1.46 18.15
N PRO A 9 22.02 0.52 18.35
CA PRO A 9 22.21 -0.14 19.65
C PRO A 9 22.73 0.78 20.76
N LYS A 10 23.19 1.99 20.42
CA LYS A 10 23.61 3.02 21.38
C LYS A 10 22.46 3.93 21.81
N GLU A 11 21.33 3.90 21.11
CA GLU A 11 20.15 4.68 21.45
C GLU A 11 19.19 3.80 22.27
N THR A 12 18.92 4.24 23.49
CA THR A 12 18.00 3.58 24.42
C THR A 12 16.93 4.57 24.85
N ILE A 13 15.68 4.14 24.87
CA ILE A 13 14.55 4.93 25.34
C ILE A 13 13.82 4.19 26.45
N ILE A 14 13.21 4.93 27.38
CA ILE A 14 12.23 4.37 28.33
C ILE A 14 10.85 4.74 27.78
N PRO A 15 10.09 3.78 27.21
CA PRO A 15 8.79 4.09 26.64
C PRO A 15 7.83 4.55 27.73
N THR A 16 7.14 5.66 27.50
CA THR A 16 6.06 6.16 28.36
C THR A 16 4.69 5.68 27.88
N LYS A 17 4.58 5.32 26.59
CA LYS A 17 3.37 4.76 25.97
C LYS A 17 3.76 3.73 24.91
N VAL A 18 3.04 2.61 24.87
CA VAL A 18 3.15 1.56 23.84
C VAL A 18 1.76 1.30 23.29
N GLN A 19 1.63 1.28 21.97
CA GLN A 19 0.36 1.01 21.27
C GLN A 19 0.67 0.42 19.89
N ASP A 20 -0.28 -0.34 19.35
CA ASP A 20 -0.21 -0.77 17.95
C ASP A 20 -0.73 0.34 17.02
N GLU A 21 -0.58 0.12 15.71
CA GLU A 21 -0.98 1.06 14.67
C GLU A 21 -2.49 1.29 14.67
N LYS A 22 -3.29 0.23 14.91
CA LYS A 22 -4.75 0.31 14.97
C LYS A 22 -5.18 1.26 16.07
N ALA A 23 -4.71 1.04 17.30
CA ALA A 23 -5.03 1.86 18.46
C ALA A 23 -4.58 3.32 18.28
N LEU A 24 -3.42 3.54 17.65
CA LEU A 24 -2.95 4.89 17.33
C LEU A 24 -3.89 5.59 16.34
N VAL A 25 -4.26 4.94 15.25
CA VAL A 25 -5.10 5.50 14.18
C VAL A 25 -6.52 5.76 14.69
N GLU A 26 -7.11 4.81 15.43
CA GLU A 26 -8.43 4.96 16.05
C GLU A 26 -8.46 6.10 17.08
N SER A 27 -7.35 6.34 17.80
CA SER A 27 -7.24 7.49 18.72
C SER A 27 -7.20 8.86 18.02
N LYS A 28 -7.13 8.87 16.68
CA LYS A 28 -7.11 10.06 15.82
C LYS A 28 -8.35 10.15 14.93
N ASP A 29 -9.41 9.42 15.29
CA ASP A 29 -10.69 9.39 14.55
C ASP A 29 -10.55 8.90 13.10
N LEU A 30 -9.54 8.05 12.85
CA LEU A 30 -9.32 7.41 11.56
C LEU A 30 -9.73 5.94 11.63
N SER A 31 -10.27 5.43 10.52
CA SER A 31 -10.55 4.00 10.38
C SER A 31 -9.29 3.23 10.01
N TYR A 32 -9.17 1.99 10.48
CA TYR A 32 -8.01 1.14 10.24
C TYR A 32 -8.37 -0.11 9.45
N ASN A 33 -7.62 -0.38 8.38
CA ASN A 33 -7.70 -1.62 7.61
C ASN A 33 -6.27 -2.13 7.34
N ARG A 34 -6.01 -3.41 7.65
CA ARG A 34 -4.70 -4.03 7.52
C ARG A 34 -4.72 -5.11 6.44
N ILE A 35 -3.89 -4.92 5.42
CA ILE A 35 -3.66 -5.90 4.35
C ILE A 35 -2.27 -6.50 4.54
N THR A 36 -2.20 -7.80 4.82
CA THR A 36 -0.94 -8.48 5.11
C THR A 36 -0.25 -8.92 3.83
N VAL A 37 0.79 -8.19 3.41
CA VAL A 37 1.62 -8.52 2.24
C VAL A 37 3.08 -8.70 2.65
N ARG A 38 3.69 -9.79 2.18
CA ARG A 38 5.13 -10.08 2.38
C ARG A 38 5.99 -8.96 1.80
N ASP A 39 7.11 -8.65 2.45
CA ASP A 39 8.04 -7.64 1.92
C ASP A 39 8.64 -8.09 0.59
N GLY A 40 8.70 -7.18 -0.38
CA GLY A 40 9.14 -7.44 -1.76
C GLY A 40 8.16 -8.22 -2.65
N GLY A 41 7.07 -8.77 -2.10
CA GLY A 41 6.10 -9.58 -2.84
C GLY A 41 4.88 -8.82 -3.35
N ILE A 42 4.06 -9.54 -4.12
CA ILE A 42 2.68 -9.18 -4.47
C ILE A 42 1.71 -9.72 -3.40
N PRO A 43 0.51 -9.13 -3.23
CA PRO A 43 -0.52 -9.74 -2.38
C PRO A 43 -0.90 -11.12 -2.92
N SER A 44 -1.24 -12.03 -2.02
CA SER A 44 -1.89 -13.29 -2.37
C SER A 44 -3.31 -13.04 -2.87
N ASP A 45 -3.87 -14.00 -3.62
CA ASP A 45 -5.20 -13.85 -4.24
C ASP A 45 -6.28 -13.51 -3.19
N ASP A 46 -6.26 -14.14 -2.01
CA ASP A 46 -7.16 -13.86 -0.89
C ASP A 46 -7.06 -12.42 -0.35
N MET A 47 -5.84 -11.88 -0.29
CA MET A 47 -5.60 -10.48 0.12
C MET A 47 -5.99 -9.50 -0.98
N GLY A 48 -5.89 -9.90 -2.24
CA GLY A 48 -6.39 -9.16 -3.39
C GLY A 48 -7.92 -9.02 -3.35
N ASP A 49 -8.62 -10.14 -3.17
CA ASP A 49 -10.08 -10.18 -3.04
C ASP A 49 -10.55 -9.34 -1.83
N TYR A 50 -9.92 -9.56 -0.67
CA TYR A 50 -10.21 -8.79 0.54
C TYR A 50 -10.06 -7.28 0.31
N PHE A 51 -9.03 -6.85 -0.43
CA PHE A 51 -8.83 -5.45 -0.76
C PHE A 51 -9.92 -4.91 -1.69
N VAL A 52 -10.27 -5.66 -2.75
CA VAL A 52 -11.33 -5.27 -3.69
C VAL A 52 -12.66 -5.11 -2.98
N GLU A 53 -13.04 -6.05 -2.11
CA GLU A 53 -14.24 -5.97 -1.29
C GLU A 53 -14.21 -4.79 -0.32
N SER A 54 -13.06 -4.55 0.33
CA SER A 54 -12.85 -3.42 1.22
C SER A 54 -13.01 -2.07 0.50
N VAL A 55 -12.58 -1.96 -0.76
CA VAL A 55 -12.74 -0.73 -1.55
C VAL A 55 -14.17 -0.56 -2.07
N LYS A 56 -14.83 -1.65 -2.48
CA LYS A 56 -16.22 -1.63 -2.97
C LYS A 56 -17.24 -1.31 -1.87
N SER A 57 -16.97 -1.72 -0.64
CA SER A 57 -17.85 -1.47 0.51
C SER A 57 -17.75 -0.05 1.09
N GLN A 58 -16.77 0.74 0.66
CA GLN A 58 -16.57 2.08 1.21
C GLN A 58 -17.62 3.10 0.75
N PRO A 59 -18.02 4.03 1.65
CA PRO A 59 -18.83 5.19 1.28
C PRO A 59 -18.18 6.01 0.15
N LYS A 60 -19.01 6.65 -0.69
CA LYS A 60 -18.56 7.42 -1.86
C LYS A 60 -17.56 8.55 -1.53
N ASN A 61 -17.60 9.10 -0.32
CA ASN A 61 -16.76 10.21 0.12
C ASN A 61 -15.61 9.76 1.05
N SER A 62 -15.16 8.52 0.93
CA SER A 62 -14.06 7.99 1.75
C SER A 62 -12.71 8.44 1.20
N TRP A 63 -11.79 8.77 2.11
CA TRP A 63 -10.37 9.01 1.78
C TRP A 63 -9.53 7.83 2.23
N LEU A 64 -8.72 7.28 1.32
CA LEU A 64 -7.80 6.19 1.65
C LEU A 64 -6.36 6.67 1.68
N HIS A 65 -5.71 6.43 2.82
CA HIS A 65 -4.29 6.66 3.00
C HIS A 65 -3.56 5.32 2.97
N PHE A 66 -2.76 5.10 1.94
CA PHE A 66 -1.95 3.89 1.78
C PHE A 66 -0.53 4.13 2.31
N HIS A 67 -0.02 3.22 3.13
CA HIS A 67 1.36 3.27 3.57
C HIS A 67 1.98 1.87 3.65
N CYS A 68 3.31 1.82 3.57
CA CYS A 68 4.10 0.64 3.90
C CYS A 68 5.36 1.10 4.65
N LYS A 69 6.48 0.37 4.57
CA LYS A 69 7.73 0.80 5.21
C LYS A 69 8.41 1.97 4.48
N HIS A 70 8.44 1.93 3.14
CA HIS A 70 9.18 2.90 2.32
C HIS A 70 8.29 3.72 1.38
N GLY A 71 7.00 3.42 1.29
CA GLY A 71 6.08 4.12 0.37
C GLY A 71 6.24 3.76 -1.11
N ILE A 72 7.06 2.76 -1.46
CA ILE A 72 7.40 2.44 -2.86
C ILE A 72 6.54 1.28 -3.37
N GLY A 73 6.98 0.03 -3.22
CA GLY A 73 6.39 -1.11 -3.92
C GLY A 73 4.93 -1.38 -3.54
N ARG A 74 4.69 -1.77 -2.28
CA ARG A 74 3.35 -2.15 -1.80
C ARG A 74 2.35 -0.99 -1.87
N THR A 75 2.78 0.20 -1.45
CA THR A 75 1.95 1.41 -1.49
C THR A 75 1.45 1.68 -2.92
N ASN A 76 2.35 1.77 -3.90
CA ASN A 76 1.93 2.03 -5.28
C ASN A 76 1.15 0.87 -5.89
N THR A 77 1.46 -0.39 -5.55
CA THR A 77 0.64 -1.52 -6.03
C THR A 77 -0.81 -1.36 -5.61
N PHE A 78 -1.09 -1.04 -4.33
CA PHE A 78 -2.46 -0.84 -3.86
C PHE A 78 -3.09 0.45 -4.37
N MET A 79 -2.32 1.52 -4.58
CA MET A 79 -2.83 2.74 -5.21
C MET A 79 -3.26 2.48 -6.67
N ILE A 80 -2.47 1.73 -7.43
CA ILE A 80 -2.84 1.30 -8.79
C ILE A 80 -4.09 0.41 -8.76
N MET A 81 -4.16 -0.59 -7.87
CA MET A 81 -5.34 -1.44 -7.76
C MET A 81 -6.60 -0.63 -7.40
N TYR A 82 -6.50 0.31 -6.45
CA TYR A 82 -7.58 1.22 -6.11
C TYR A 82 -8.05 2.01 -7.35
N ASP A 83 -7.10 2.50 -8.11
CA ASP A 83 -7.35 3.30 -9.29
C ASP A 83 -8.01 2.49 -10.42
N MET A 84 -7.57 1.25 -10.63
CA MET A 84 -8.22 0.29 -11.52
C MET A 84 -9.67 0.04 -11.10
N ILE A 85 -9.94 -0.25 -9.82
CA ILE A 85 -11.30 -0.49 -9.32
C ILE A 85 -12.23 0.71 -9.61
N LYS A 86 -11.72 1.93 -9.54
CA LYS A 86 -12.51 3.15 -9.78
C LYS A 86 -12.66 3.51 -11.26
N ASN A 87 -11.66 3.22 -12.10
CA ASN A 87 -11.56 3.78 -13.45
C ASN A 87 -11.43 2.75 -14.59
N TYR A 88 -11.54 1.44 -14.32
CA TYR A 88 -11.34 0.37 -15.32
C TYR A 88 -12.27 0.42 -16.54
N ARG A 89 -13.39 1.15 -16.48
CA ARG A 89 -14.32 1.27 -17.62
C ARG A 89 -13.86 2.28 -18.66
N GLU A 90 -13.01 3.22 -18.26
CA GLU A 90 -12.66 4.40 -19.07
C GLU A 90 -11.17 4.44 -19.43
N ILE A 91 -10.31 3.83 -18.60
CA ILE A 91 -8.86 3.98 -18.69
C ILE A 91 -8.19 2.61 -18.66
N GLY A 92 -7.36 2.33 -19.67
CA GLY A 92 -6.61 1.08 -19.78
C GLY A 92 -5.60 0.87 -18.64
N ASP A 93 -5.28 -0.39 -18.39
CA ASP A 93 -4.31 -0.83 -17.38
C ASP A 93 -2.97 -0.10 -17.47
N ASP A 94 -2.40 -0.02 -18.68
CA ASP A 94 -1.11 0.62 -18.91
C ASP A 94 -1.11 2.11 -18.57
N ASP A 95 -2.21 2.82 -18.82
CA ASP A 95 -2.34 4.26 -18.53
C ASP A 95 -2.53 4.51 -17.03
N ILE A 96 -3.30 3.64 -16.35
CA ILE A 96 -3.46 3.68 -14.90
C ILE A 96 -2.11 3.43 -14.20
N ILE A 97 -1.35 2.42 -14.66
CA ILE A 97 -0.03 2.12 -14.09
C ILE A 97 0.92 3.31 -14.29
N LYS A 98 1.01 3.84 -15.52
CA LYS A 98 1.90 4.96 -15.84
C LYS A 98 1.58 6.21 -15.02
N ARG A 99 0.31 6.58 -14.88
CA ARG A 99 -0.05 7.79 -14.12
C ARG A 99 0.27 7.67 -12.64
N GLN A 100 0.05 6.50 -12.03
CA GLN A 100 0.36 6.30 -10.61
C GLN A 100 1.86 6.32 -10.36
N VAL A 101 2.66 5.73 -11.25
CA VAL A 101 4.13 5.81 -11.17
C VAL A 101 4.61 7.25 -11.36
N ALA A 102 4.01 8.01 -12.28
CA ALA A 102 4.34 9.43 -12.48
C ALA A 102 3.96 10.31 -11.27
N LEU A 103 2.80 10.07 -10.66
CA LEU A 103 2.35 10.79 -9.46
C LEU A 103 3.19 10.49 -8.21
N ALA A 104 3.84 9.33 -8.17
CA ALA A 104 4.68 8.94 -7.04
C ALA A 104 6.05 9.64 -7.02
N ASP A 105 6.41 10.35 -8.09
CA ASP A 105 7.63 11.16 -8.19
C ASP A 105 8.90 10.40 -7.77
N PHE A 106 9.01 9.15 -8.23
CA PHE A 106 10.16 8.30 -7.94
C PHE A 106 11.40 8.74 -8.71
N ASP A 107 12.57 8.56 -8.09
CA ASP A 107 13.82 8.61 -8.84
C ASP A 107 13.86 7.52 -9.93
N GLU A 108 14.71 7.71 -10.94
CA GLU A 108 14.78 6.82 -12.11
C GLU A 108 15.04 5.36 -11.74
N SER A 109 15.88 5.10 -10.74
CA SER A 109 16.22 3.74 -10.31
C SER A 109 15.02 3.06 -9.63
N THR A 110 14.30 3.81 -8.80
CA THR A 110 13.10 3.35 -8.12
C THR A 110 11.97 3.10 -9.12
N ALA A 111 11.75 4.03 -10.05
CA ALA A 111 10.77 3.88 -11.13
C ALA A 111 11.06 2.62 -11.95
N LYS A 112 12.31 2.39 -12.35
CA LYS A 112 12.71 1.19 -13.09
C LYS A 112 12.50 -0.10 -12.28
N SER A 113 12.81 -0.09 -10.98
CA SER A 113 12.57 -1.23 -10.10
C SER A 113 11.09 -1.55 -9.88
N PHE A 114 10.22 -0.53 -10.03
CA PHE A 114 8.79 -0.70 -9.92
C PHE A 114 8.23 -1.54 -11.07
N TYR A 115 8.74 -1.38 -12.29
CA TYR A 115 8.36 -2.15 -13.48
C TYR A 115 8.98 -3.55 -13.52
N ASN A 116 8.89 -4.30 -12.42
CA ASN A 116 9.29 -5.71 -12.43
C ASN A 116 8.19 -6.59 -13.05
N ASN A 117 8.59 -7.66 -13.75
CA ASN A 117 7.65 -8.49 -14.52
C ASN A 117 6.57 -9.13 -13.66
N GLU A 118 6.89 -9.54 -12.43
CA GLU A 118 5.95 -10.18 -11.50
C GLU A 118 4.82 -9.21 -11.12
N ARG A 119 5.15 -7.99 -10.70
CA ARG A 119 4.19 -6.94 -10.31
C ARG A 119 3.34 -6.50 -11.47
N ILE A 120 3.94 -6.27 -12.64
CA ILE A 120 3.18 -5.82 -13.82
C ILE A 120 2.22 -6.93 -14.27
N SER A 121 2.67 -8.19 -14.31
CA SER A 121 1.79 -9.32 -14.65
C SER A 121 0.63 -9.47 -13.67
N PHE A 122 0.92 -9.31 -12.36
CA PHE A 122 -0.11 -9.28 -11.32
C PHE A 122 -1.13 -8.15 -11.53
N LEU A 123 -0.67 -6.91 -11.74
CA LEU A 123 -1.55 -5.76 -11.95
C LEU A 123 -2.44 -5.93 -13.19
N LYS A 124 -1.89 -6.47 -14.28
CA LYS A 124 -2.67 -6.76 -15.49
C LYS A 124 -3.71 -7.86 -15.28
N LYS A 125 -3.38 -8.89 -14.50
CA LYS A 125 -4.35 -9.93 -14.09
C LYS A 125 -5.50 -9.34 -13.29
N ILE A 126 -5.21 -8.44 -12.33
CA ILE A 126 -6.23 -7.76 -11.52
C ILE A 126 -7.12 -6.85 -12.36
N TYR A 127 -6.58 -6.18 -13.38
CA TYR A 127 -7.40 -5.35 -14.27
C TYR A 127 -8.45 -6.16 -15.05
N GLN A 128 -8.17 -7.44 -15.32
CA GLN A 128 -9.07 -8.35 -16.03
C GLN A 128 -10.09 -9.05 -15.13
N TYR A 129 -9.96 -8.91 -13.80
CA TYR A 129 -10.83 -9.52 -12.79
C TYR A 129 -12.14 -8.73 -12.62
#